data_AF-A0AB94ISL4-F1
#
_entry.id   AF-A0AB94ISL4-F1
#
_cell.length_a   1.000
_cell.length_b   1.000
_cell.length_c   1.000
_cell.angle_alpha   90.00
_cell.angle_beta   90.00
_cell.angle_gamma   90.00
#
_symmetry.space_group_name_H-M   'P 1'
#
loop_
_entity.id
_entity.type
_entity.pdbx_description
1 polymer ?
#
loop_
_entity_poly.entity_id
_entity_poly.type
_entity_poly.pdbx_seq_one_letter_code
_entity_poly.pdbx_strand_id
1 'polypeptide(L)'
;MKLKAIGSLVVLMIILLIGNSGVKAETTSESLKSLFNKEVTSAEKADFTFAQKQKIRDLNKVLTNGKKWSASASDSANRNSAASAMDDYPTIYEVEPNDFIYQANPLKLDEIALGTLDYYDIDTYKINVTKSGPLAVLGLMDDYALSEIGFLLFDKNDTLVNMDDIYQEGKLLVELYNIKPGTYYIKAFNLNDYYGDTYALMATMNLDNEDTTPPAAPQVDRVNDKDNILTGTAEAGSIIEVTVNGSVVGTGITGANGKFSVSIPVYPAGTVLNVTATDKAGNKSKATKITVASSNFTGWVVENGKRYYYTNGVKNTGWFYQNGKYYFLDKTSGAMVTGWLFTENKWFFLDKQSGERKAGWILDGGKWYYLDTNGVMKTGWVKDKGTWYYLNSNGSMKTGWLKSGKDWYYLSSSGAMKTGWLRLGKDWYFLSSTGAMKTGWVKDGAKWYYLYGNGKMAYSTKIGTYRLGANGAWIK
;
A
#
# COMPACT_ATOMS: atom_id res chain seq x y z
N MET A 1 63.37 16.21 25.91
CA MET A 1 63.59 14.75 25.96
C MET A 1 62.48 14.16 26.82
N LYS A 2 61.48 13.52 26.20
CA LYS A 2 61.24 12.04 26.21
C LYS A 2 60.83 11.56 27.63
N LEU A 3 59.64 11.02 27.90
CA LEU A 3 58.98 9.89 27.23
C LEU A 3 57.43 9.97 27.36
N LYS A 4 56.74 9.65 26.26
CA LYS A 4 55.35 9.13 26.21
C LYS A 4 55.36 7.68 26.71
N ALA A 5 54.40 7.26 27.55
CA ALA A 5 53.85 5.88 27.66
C ALA A 5 53.20 5.66 29.04
N ILE A 6 51.94 6.06 29.24
CA ILE A 6 51.04 5.50 30.28
C ILE A 6 49.60 5.67 29.75
N GLY A 7 49.21 4.83 28.79
CA GLY A 7 47.83 4.68 28.37
C GLY A 7 47.28 3.41 29.00
N SER A 8 46.32 3.57 29.91
CA SER A 8 45.40 2.51 30.37
C SER A 8 45.94 1.45 31.36
N LEU A 9 46.54 1.97 32.44
CA LEU A 9 46.49 1.44 33.81
C LEU A 9 45.03 1.24 34.37
N VAL A 10 44.00 1.42 33.53
CA VAL A 10 42.57 1.42 33.89
C VAL A 10 41.97 0.02 33.83
N VAL A 11 42.46 -0.85 32.94
CA VAL A 11 42.09 -2.27 32.90
C VAL A 11 42.56 -2.98 34.19
N LEU A 12 43.75 -2.61 34.68
CA LEU A 12 44.31 -3.07 35.96
C LEU A 12 43.48 -2.68 37.19
N MET A 13 42.65 -1.64 37.09
CA MET A 13 41.80 -1.16 38.19
C MET A 13 40.47 -1.92 38.28
N ILE A 14 40.02 -2.55 37.18
CA ILE A 14 38.79 -3.37 37.13
C ILE A 14 39.07 -4.81 37.59
N ILE A 15 40.30 -5.32 37.33
CA ILE A 15 40.76 -6.66 37.75
C ILE A 15 40.91 -6.77 39.29
N LEU A 16 41.25 -5.69 40.00
CA LEU A 16 41.44 -5.73 41.46
C LEU A 16 40.13 -5.79 42.28
N LEU A 17 38.95 -5.68 41.66
CA LEU A 17 37.64 -5.61 42.33
C LEU A 17 36.82 -6.90 42.29
N ILE A 18 37.24 -7.95 41.56
CA ILE A 18 36.50 -9.23 41.45
C ILE A 18 37.24 -10.35 42.19
N GLY A 19 37.82 -10.01 43.34
CA GLY A 19 38.08 -11.00 44.36
C GLY A 19 36.77 -11.65 44.81
N ASN A 20 36.82 -12.98 44.93
CA ASN A 20 36.05 -13.78 45.88
C ASN A 20 34.73 -14.42 45.39
N SER A 21 34.82 -15.54 44.66
CA SER A 21 34.15 -16.78 45.08
C SER A 21 34.52 -17.93 44.14
N GLY A 22 35.11 -18.98 44.70
CA GLY A 22 35.51 -20.18 43.97
C GLY A 22 34.31 -20.95 43.43
N VAL A 23 34.39 -21.33 42.17
CA VAL A 23 33.60 -22.42 41.60
C VAL A 23 34.54 -23.22 40.71
N LYS A 24 34.85 -24.44 41.13
CA LYS A 24 35.43 -25.46 40.25
C LYS A 24 34.28 -26.10 39.48
N ALA A 25 34.39 -26.27 38.16
CA ALA A 25 33.49 -27.14 37.42
C ALA A 25 34.21 -27.88 36.29
N GLU A 26 34.45 -29.18 36.52
CA GLU A 26 34.58 -30.14 35.43
C GLU A 26 33.17 -30.37 34.84
N THR A 27 32.97 -30.18 33.53
CA THR A 27 31.77 -30.75 32.86
C THR A 27 32.01 -31.06 31.38
N THR A 28 31.56 -32.24 30.97
CA THR A 28 31.72 -32.87 29.66
C THR A 28 30.78 -32.30 28.58
N SER A 29 31.17 -32.47 27.31
CA SER A 29 30.64 -31.85 26.08
C SER A 29 29.13 -31.97 25.78
N GLU A 30 28.38 -32.81 26.50
CA GLU A 30 26.93 -32.96 26.30
C GLU A 30 26.10 -31.92 27.06
N SER A 31 26.60 -31.40 28.19
CA SER A 31 25.93 -30.31 28.93
C SER A 31 26.06 -28.95 28.23
N LEU A 32 27.16 -28.75 27.49
CA LEU A 32 27.45 -27.60 26.64
C LEU A 32 26.44 -27.41 25.49
N LYS A 33 26.05 -28.49 24.78
CA LYS A 33 25.00 -28.43 23.73
C LYS A 33 23.64 -27.94 24.26
N SER A 34 23.30 -28.24 25.51
CA SER A 34 22.03 -27.80 26.12
C SER A 34 22.05 -26.30 26.52
N LEU A 35 23.24 -25.78 26.84
CA LEU A 35 23.47 -24.36 27.17
C LEU A 35 23.55 -23.47 25.92
N PHE A 36 24.10 -23.98 24.80
CA PHE A 36 24.08 -23.31 23.48
C PHE A 36 22.65 -22.97 23.01
N ASN A 37 21.68 -23.83 23.29
CA ASN A 37 20.29 -23.55 22.99
C ASN A 37 19.68 -22.48 23.91
N LYS A 38 20.18 -22.33 25.16
CA LYS A 38 19.56 -21.51 26.23
C LYS A 38 19.72 -19.99 26.01
N GLU A 39 20.81 -19.54 25.39
CA GLU A 39 21.06 -18.13 25.06
C GLU A 39 20.46 -17.72 23.71
N VAL A 40 20.43 -18.63 22.72
CA VAL A 40 19.52 -18.51 21.55
C VAL A 40 18.07 -18.41 22.03
N THR A 41 17.69 -19.13 23.10
CA THR A 41 16.35 -18.99 23.71
C THR A 41 16.12 -17.58 24.30
N SER A 42 17.17 -16.86 24.69
CA SER A 42 17.06 -15.50 25.25
C SER A 42 16.86 -14.45 24.14
N ALA A 43 17.52 -14.60 23.00
CA ALA A 43 17.18 -13.86 21.77
C ALA A 43 15.81 -14.27 21.19
N GLU A 44 15.39 -15.53 21.33
CA GLU A 44 14.04 -15.98 20.96
C GLU A 44 12.95 -15.45 21.91
N LYS A 45 13.30 -15.09 23.15
CA LYS A 45 12.43 -14.45 24.15
C LYS A 45 12.37 -12.93 24.03
N ALA A 46 13.27 -12.30 23.29
CA ALA A 46 13.15 -10.91 22.92
C ALA A 46 12.05 -10.73 21.84
N ASP A 47 11.41 -9.56 21.83
CA ASP A 47 10.34 -9.15 20.89
C ASP A 47 10.87 -8.95 19.45
N PHE A 48 11.65 -9.89 18.93
CA PHE A 48 12.13 -9.90 17.55
C PHE A 48 11.12 -10.58 16.61
N THR A 49 11.10 -10.12 15.35
CA THR A 49 10.30 -10.73 14.28
C THR A 49 10.84 -12.11 13.90
N PHE A 50 10.06 -12.87 13.13
CA PHE A 50 10.47 -14.20 12.65
C PHE A 50 11.72 -14.12 11.75
N ALA A 51 11.81 -13.12 10.87
CA ALA A 51 12.93 -12.96 9.96
C ALA A 51 14.21 -12.50 10.69
N GLN A 52 14.09 -11.61 11.68
CA GLN A 52 15.20 -11.26 12.58
C GLN A 52 15.76 -12.48 13.32
N LYS A 53 14.88 -13.33 13.88
CA LYS A 53 15.28 -14.59 14.53
C LYS A 53 15.94 -15.56 13.54
N GLN A 54 15.47 -15.61 12.30
CA GLN A 54 16.06 -16.47 11.27
C GLN A 54 17.47 -16.00 10.85
N LYS A 55 17.68 -14.69 10.68
CA LYS A 55 19.00 -14.14 10.32
C LYS A 55 20.05 -14.37 11.42
N ILE A 56 19.67 -14.25 12.69
CA ILE A 56 20.53 -14.62 13.84
C ILE A 56 20.91 -16.12 13.79
N ARG A 57 19.96 -17.01 13.49
CA ARG A 57 20.23 -18.46 13.37
C ARG A 57 21.20 -18.78 12.24
N ASP A 58 21.04 -18.14 11.09
CA ASP A 58 21.89 -18.42 9.93
C ASP A 58 23.31 -17.91 10.15
N LEU A 59 23.48 -16.73 10.76
CA LEU A 59 24.80 -16.23 11.15
C LEU A 59 25.46 -17.12 12.22
N ASN A 60 24.71 -17.59 13.21
CA ASN A 60 25.21 -18.55 14.21
C ASN A 60 25.71 -19.85 13.56
N LYS A 61 25.01 -20.39 12.55
CA LYS A 61 25.48 -21.58 11.81
C LYS A 61 26.80 -21.32 11.09
N VAL A 62 26.97 -20.15 10.48
CA VAL A 62 28.20 -19.75 9.78
C VAL A 62 29.36 -19.70 10.78
N LEU A 63 29.17 -18.98 11.89
CA LEU A 63 30.15 -18.81 12.95
C LEU A 63 30.55 -20.18 13.55
N THR A 64 29.58 -21.01 13.94
CA THR A 64 29.85 -22.31 14.59
C THR A 64 30.46 -23.35 13.67
N ASN A 65 30.14 -23.35 12.38
CA ASN A 65 30.87 -24.16 11.39
C ASN A 65 32.34 -23.71 11.27
N GLY A 66 32.61 -22.42 11.43
CA GLY A 66 33.95 -21.85 11.55
C GLY A 66 34.71 -22.25 12.81
N LYS A 67 34.07 -22.82 13.85
CA LYS A 67 34.77 -23.29 15.08
C LYS A 67 35.52 -24.62 14.90
N LYS A 68 35.27 -25.40 13.84
CA LYS A 68 35.98 -26.67 13.57
C LYS A 68 37.45 -26.49 13.11
N TRP A 69 38.05 -25.34 13.39
CA TRP A 69 39.20 -24.77 12.69
C TRP A 69 40.54 -24.93 13.43
N SER A 70 40.57 -25.49 14.65
CA SER A 70 41.82 -25.67 15.42
C SER A 70 42.37 -27.11 15.44
N ALA A 71 41.77 -28.07 14.71
CA ALA A 71 42.27 -29.45 14.65
C ALA A 71 43.08 -29.73 13.36
N SER A 72 44.27 -29.12 13.27
CA SER A 72 45.42 -29.49 12.42
C SER A 72 45.43 -29.13 10.90
N ALA A 73 46.61 -28.60 10.52
CA ALA A 73 47.30 -28.62 9.22
C ALA A 73 46.98 -27.56 8.12
N SER A 74 47.90 -26.59 8.05
CA SER A 74 48.27 -25.66 6.96
C SER A 74 47.35 -24.47 6.68
N ASP A 75 47.78 -23.31 7.21
CA ASP A 75 47.07 -22.04 7.21
C ASP A 75 46.63 -21.49 5.85
N SER A 76 47.11 -21.98 4.71
CA SER A 76 46.76 -21.41 3.39
C SER A 76 45.63 -22.14 2.65
N ALA A 77 45.42 -23.43 2.88
CA ALA A 77 44.39 -24.21 2.20
C ALA A 77 43.00 -24.05 2.84
N ASN A 78 42.96 -23.91 4.17
CA ASN A 78 41.73 -23.68 4.95
C ASN A 78 41.13 -22.28 4.73
N ARG A 79 41.95 -21.28 4.38
CA ARG A 79 41.52 -19.92 4.01
C ARG A 79 40.69 -19.89 2.71
N ASN A 80 40.98 -20.78 1.74
CA ASN A 80 40.29 -20.83 0.45
C ASN A 80 38.96 -21.62 0.48
N SER A 81 38.79 -22.54 1.43
CA SER A 81 37.53 -23.30 1.61
C SER A 81 36.51 -22.53 2.49
N ALA A 82 36.98 -21.65 3.38
CA ALA A 82 36.14 -20.71 4.14
C ALA A 82 35.42 -19.71 3.23
N ALA A 83 36.12 -19.20 2.21
CA ALA A 83 35.56 -18.31 1.19
C ALA A 83 34.43 -18.95 0.37
N SER A 84 34.28 -20.28 0.38
CA SER A 84 33.25 -21.01 -0.39
C SER A 84 32.01 -21.42 0.42
N ALA A 85 32.01 -21.25 1.76
CA ALA A 85 30.84 -21.46 2.62
C ALA A 85 30.17 -20.14 3.06
N MET A 86 30.77 -19.00 2.69
CA MET A 86 30.43 -17.64 3.12
C MET A 86 30.04 -16.73 1.95
N ASP A 87 29.50 -17.29 0.85
CA ASP A 87 29.13 -16.55 -0.37
C ASP A 87 28.17 -15.35 -0.10
N ASP A 88 27.44 -15.37 1.02
CA ASP A 88 26.49 -14.32 1.43
C ASP A 88 27.07 -13.27 2.41
N TYR A 89 28.26 -13.46 3.00
CA TYR A 89 28.86 -12.56 4.00
C TYR A 89 30.34 -12.27 3.69
N PRO A 90 30.73 -11.02 3.37
CA PRO A 90 32.11 -10.71 3.05
C PRO A 90 33.01 -10.88 4.28
N THR A 91 34.01 -11.76 4.18
CA THR A 91 35.05 -11.91 5.19
C THR A 91 36.17 -10.90 4.99
N ILE A 92 36.55 -10.20 6.06
CA ILE A 92 37.77 -9.38 6.10
C ILE A 92 38.78 -10.01 7.06
N TYR A 93 40.05 -10.01 6.66
CA TYR A 93 41.16 -10.34 7.56
C TYR A 93 41.62 -9.04 8.24
N GLU A 94 41.89 -9.11 9.54
CA GLU A 94 42.44 -7.97 10.28
C GLU A 94 43.81 -7.53 9.75
N VAL A 95 44.20 -6.31 10.13
CA VAL A 95 45.50 -5.71 9.82
C VAL A 95 46.02 -4.97 11.06
N GLU A 96 47.19 -5.38 11.56
CA GLU A 96 47.87 -4.75 12.71
C GLU A 96 48.75 -3.54 12.34
N PRO A 97 48.92 -2.54 13.24
CA PRO A 97 48.31 -2.41 14.56
C PRO A 97 46.92 -1.77 14.51
N ASN A 98 45.94 -2.27 15.26
CA ASN A 98 44.55 -1.78 15.24
C ASN A 98 43.98 -1.46 16.65
N ASP A 99 44.84 -1.32 17.67
CA ASP A 99 44.47 -1.29 19.09
C ASP A 99 43.78 -0.01 19.56
N PHE A 100 43.77 1.02 18.71
CA PHE A 100 43.20 2.32 19.02
C PHE A 100 42.13 2.73 18.01
N ILE A 101 41.19 3.56 18.46
CA ILE A 101 40.10 4.10 17.63
C ILE A 101 40.57 4.81 16.34
N TYR A 102 41.75 5.42 16.34
CA TYR A 102 42.31 6.07 15.14
C TYR A 102 43.00 5.10 14.17
N GLN A 103 43.27 3.87 14.62
CA GLN A 103 43.79 2.75 13.83
C GLN A 103 42.69 1.73 13.48
N ALA A 104 41.47 1.96 13.97
CA ALA A 104 40.41 0.97 13.90
C ALA A 104 40.07 0.52 12.48
N ASN A 105 40.05 -0.80 12.28
CA ASN A 105 39.75 -1.43 11.00
C ASN A 105 38.28 -1.22 10.63
N PRO A 106 37.95 -0.76 9.40
CA PRO A 106 36.56 -0.56 9.01
C PRO A 106 35.84 -1.90 8.88
N LEU A 107 34.70 -2.03 9.56
CA LEU A 107 33.80 -3.18 9.45
C LEU A 107 32.44 -2.68 8.94
N LYS A 108 31.94 -3.22 7.84
CA LYS A 108 30.58 -2.88 7.37
C LYS A 108 29.54 -3.71 8.14
N LEU A 109 28.31 -3.19 8.14
CA LEU A 109 27.15 -3.95 8.61
C LEU A 109 27.00 -5.22 7.76
N ASP A 110 26.70 -6.34 8.42
CA ASP A 110 26.62 -7.67 7.82
C ASP A 110 27.96 -8.17 7.25
N GLU A 111 29.11 -7.66 7.72
CA GLU A 111 30.43 -8.26 7.47
C GLU A 111 30.94 -9.07 8.66
N ILE A 112 31.83 -10.01 8.36
CA ILE A 112 32.50 -10.86 9.33
C ILE A 112 33.99 -10.49 9.34
N ALA A 113 34.50 -10.07 10.49
CA ALA A 113 35.93 -9.88 10.72
C ALA A 113 36.54 -11.14 11.34
N LEU A 114 37.59 -11.64 10.68
CA LEU A 114 38.41 -12.75 11.13
C LEU A 114 39.75 -12.21 11.62
N GLY A 115 40.08 -12.55 12.86
CA GLY A 115 41.25 -12.04 13.55
C GLY A 115 41.91 -13.02 14.51
N THR A 116 43.17 -12.76 14.82
CA THR A 116 44.01 -13.38 15.84
C THR A 116 44.26 -12.35 16.92
N LEU A 117 43.65 -12.55 18.09
CA LEU A 117 43.96 -11.75 19.27
C LEU A 117 45.14 -12.38 20.00
N ASP A 118 46.30 -11.76 19.83
CA ASP A 118 47.51 -12.15 20.53
C ASP A 118 47.39 -11.82 22.05
N TYR A 119 48.45 -12.12 22.79
CA TYR A 119 48.49 -11.86 24.22
C TYR A 119 48.50 -10.36 24.55
N TYR A 120 47.61 -9.92 25.46
CA TYR A 120 47.39 -8.51 25.79
C TYR A 120 47.07 -7.64 24.60
N ASP A 121 46.32 -8.23 23.67
CA ASP A 121 45.94 -7.56 22.44
C ASP A 121 44.52 -7.01 22.52
N ILE A 122 44.32 -5.90 21.84
CA ILE A 122 43.01 -5.28 21.67
C ILE A 122 42.85 -4.99 20.20
N ASP A 123 41.84 -5.56 19.56
CA ASP A 123 41.46 -5.15 18.22
C ASP A 123 40.34 -4.13 18.24
N THR A 124 40.52 -3.00 17.56
CA THR A 124 39.43 -2.04 17.39
C THR A 124 38.85 -2.08 15.96
N TYR A 125 37.55 -2.29 15.87
CA TYR A 125 36.78 -2.27 14.62
C TYR A 125 35.84 -1.08 14.57
N LYS A 126 35.88 -0.31 13.49
CA LYS A 126 35.01 0.86 13.27
C LYS A 126 33.80 0.47 12.45
N ILE A 127 32.61 0.69 13.00
CA ILE A 127 31.34 0.45 12.32
C ILE A 127 30.56 1.76 12.10
N ASN A 128 29.98 1.89 10.90
CA ASN A 128 29.11 3.01 10.56
C ASN A 128 27.67 2.54 10.45
N VAL A 129 26.84 3.01 11.38
CA VAL A 129 25.43 2.64 11.49
C VAL A 129 24.61 3.73 10.82
N THR A 130 23.87 3.35 9.78
CA THR A 130 23.17 4.30 8.90
C THR A 130 21.69 4.50 9.28
N LYS A 131 21.12 3.57 10.06
CA LYS A 131 19.73 3.60 10.55
C LYS A 131 19.69 3.24 12.03
N SER A 132 18.68 3.75 12.75
CA SER A 132 18.44 3.28 14.13
C SER A 132 17.96 1.84 14.09
N GLY A 133 18.44 1.01 15.00
CA GLY A 133 18.03 -0.38 15.11
C GLY A 133 18.86 -1.17 16.11
N PRO A 134 18.49 -2.41 16.40
CA PRO A 134 19.34 -3.32 17.15
C PRO A 134 20.54 -3.74 16.29
N LEU A 135 21.74 -3.47 16.81
CA LEU A 135 22.99 -4.00 16.32
C LEU A 135 23.32 -5.26 17.11
N ALA A 136 23.41 -6.39 16.43
CA ALA A 136 23.96 -7.61 17.03
C ALA A 136 25.48 -7.62 16.81
N VAL A 137 26.25 -7.80 17.89
CA VAL A 137 27.67 -8.14 17.85
C VAL A 137 27.80 -9.59 18.26
N LEU A 138 28.32 -10.42 17.36
CA LEU A 138 28.50 -11.83 17.59
C LEU A 138 29.98 -12.17 17.67
N GLY A 139 30.37 -12.89 18.71
CA GLY A 139 31.75 -13.30 18.96
C GLY A 139 31.89 -14.80 19.15
N LEU A 140 32.85 -15.45 18.47
CA LEU A 140 33.29 -16.82 18.76
C LEU A 140 34.78 -16.88 19.07
N MET A 141 35.14 -17.73 20.03
CA MET A 141 36.51 -17.92 20.51
C MET A 141 36.81 -19.42 20.70
N ASP A 142 38.07 -19.82 20.53
CA ASP A 142 38.50 -21.23 20.61
C ASP A 142 38.37 -21.79 22.04
N ASP A 143 38.18 -23.11 22.16
CA ASP A 143 37.94 -23.85 23.41
C ASP A 143 39.16 -23.90 24.35
N TYR A 144 40.35 -23.51 23.88
CA TYR A 144 41.59 -23.50 24.67
C TYR A 144 41.87 -22.16 25.38
N ALA A 145 41.03 -21.14 25.18
CA ALA A 145 41.22 -19.83 25.78
C ALA A 145 40.78 -19.81 27.27
N LEU A 146 41.72 -20.08 28.17
CA LEU A 146 41.49 -20.03 29.62
C LEU A 146 41.39 -18.59 30.12
N SER A 147 40.19 -18.02 30.15
CA SER A 147 39.76 -16.79 30.87
C SER A 147 40.31 -15.42 30.41
N GLU A 148 39.37 -14.46 30.21
CA GLU A 148 39.52 -13.00 29.97
C GLU A 148 39.61 -12.49 28.53
N ILE A 149 38.69 -12.92 27.66
CA ILE A 149 38.50 -12.34 26.33
C ILE A 149 37.06 -11.83 26.18
N GLY A 150 36.85 -10.68 25.54
CA GLY A 150 35.51 -10.12 25.38
C GLY A 150 35.38 -9.06 24.29
N PHE A 151 34.17 -8.52 24.16
CA PHE A 151 33.84 -7.43 23.24
C PHE A 151 33.22 -6.27 24.01
N LEU A 152 33.61 -5.05 23.69
CA LEU A 152 32.99 -3.84 24.24
C LEU A 152 32.66 -2.87 23.10
N LEU A 153 31.47 -2.27 23.17
CA LEU A 153 31.05 -1.24 22.22
C LEU A 153 31.31 0.16 22.78
N PHE A 154 31.99 0.98 21.99
CA PHE A 154 32.31 2.38 22.27
C PHE A 154 31.66 3.30 21.25
N ASP A 155 31.27 4.50 21.68
CA ASP A 155 30.80 5.55 20.78
C ASP A 155 31.98 6.24 20.08
N LYS A 156 31.67 7.22 19.22
CA LYS A 156 32.68 8.01 18.49
C LYS A 156 33.67 8.79 19.36
N ASN A 157 33.40 8.94 20.65
CA ASN A 157 34.21 9.67 21.61
C ASN A 157 34.99 8.72 22.55
N ASP A 158 35.05 7.43 22.23
CA ASP A 158 35.64 6.38 23.08
C ASP A 158 34.92 6.21 24.43
N THR A 159 33.63 6.55 24.47
CA THR A 159 32.80 6.34 25.66
C THR A 159 32.10 4.99 25.56
N LEU A 160 32.24 4.17 26.61
CA LEU A 160 31.62 2.85 26.68
C LEU A 160 30.09 2.97 26.60
N VAL A 161 29.48 2.21 25.68
CA VAL A 161 28.04 2.27 25.38
C VAL A 161 27.23 1.35 26.29
N ASN A 162 27.73 0.15 26.60
CA ASN A 162 27.16 -0.77 27.60
C ASN A 162 28.21 -1.79 28.09
N MET A 163 27.99 -2.43 29.25
CA MET A 163 28.94 -3.31 29.95
C MET A 163 28.22 -4.51 30.59
N ASP A 164 27.28 -5.13 29.87
CA ASP A 164 26.36 -6.06 30.53
C ASP A 164 26.90 -7.50 30.68
N ASP A 165 27.90 -7.98 29.93
CA ASP A 165 28.52 -9.29 30.21
C ASP A 165 29.98 -9.41 29.73
N ILE A 166 30.94 -9.42 30.67
CA ILE A 166 32.31 -9.92 30.42
C ILE A 166 32.30 -11.42 30.71
N TYR A 167 32.41 -12.28 29.69
CA TYR A 167 32.16 -13.72 29.86
C TYR A 167 33.40 -14.62 29.73
N GLN A 168 33.34 -15.75 30.44
CA GLN A 168 34.34 -16.82 30.51
C GLN A 168 33.90 -18.08 29.72
N GLU A 169 34.86 -18.66 28.97
CA GLU A 169 34.85 -19.99 28.33
C GLU A 169 33.79 -20.29 27.24
N GLY A 170 34.28 -20.47 26.00
CA GLY A 170 33.73 -21.39 24.98
C GLY A 170 32.33 -21.12 24.37
N LYS A 171 31.64 -20.04 24.75
CA LYS A 171 30.29 -19.68 24.26
C LYS A 171 30.30 -18.61 23.15
N LEU A 172 29.28 -18.65 22.29
CA LEU A 172 28.96 -17.56 21.36
C LEU A 172 28.39 -16.38 22.14
N LEU A 173 29.05 -15.23 22.07
CA LEU A 173 28.55 -13.98 22.64
C LEU A 173 27.62 -13.33 21.61
N VAL A 174 26.36 -13.06 21.96
CA VAL A 174 25.42 -12.27 21.13
C VAL A 174 24.95 -11.09 21.95
N GLU A 175 25.60 -9.94 21.77
CA GLU A 175 25.17 -8.70 22.41
C GLU A 175 24.36 -7.85 21.46
N LEU A 176 23.26 -7.31 21.98
CA LEU A 176 22.28 -6.54 21.22
C LEU A 176 22.26 -5.10 21.73
N TYR A 177 22.62 -4.18 20.85
CA TYR A 177 22.69 -2.76 21.15
C TYR A 177 21.62 -2.02 20.37
N ASN A 178 20.67 -1.39 21.07
CA ASN A 178 19.74 -0.46 20.43
C ASN A 178 20.43 0.87 20.19
N ILE A 179 20.88 1.10 18.97
CA ILE A 179 21.73 2.24 18.62
C ILE A 179 21.08 3.15 17.59
N LYS A 180 21.49 4.42 17.60
CA LYS A 180 21.10 5.44 16.62
C LYS A 180 22.13 5.51 15.48
N PRO A 181 21.79 6.11 14.32
CA PRO A 181 22.75 6.36 13.27
C PRO A 181 23.96 7.10 13.80
N GLY A 182 25.15 6.59 13.49
CA GLY A 182 26.39 7.07 14.07
C GLY A 182 27.56 6.14 13.80
N THR A 183 28.73 6.59 14.20
CA THR A 183 29.95 5.78 14.17
C THR A 183 30.18 5.20 15.56
N TYR A 184 30.43 3.90 15.61
CA TYR A 184 30.75 3.16 16.83
C TYR A 184 32.03 2.35 16.61
N TYR A 185 32.62 1.91 17.72
CA TYR A 185 33.87 1.17 17.74
C TYR A 185 33.70 -0.07 18.61
N ILE A 186 33.97 -1.24 18.06
CA ILE A 186 33.93 -2.49 18.81
C ILE A 186 35.37 -2.82 19.15
N LYS A 187 35.66 -2.99 20.45
CA LYS A 187 36.96 -3.45 20.91
C LYS A 187 36.84 -4.91 21.30
N ALA A 188 37.51 -5.79 20.56
CA ALA A 188 37.77 -7.15 20.98
C ALA A 188 39.06 -7.13 21.79
N PHE A 189 39.14 -7.85 22.92
CA PHE A 189 40.33 -7.79 23.78
C PHE A 189 40.63 -9.15 24.36
N ASN A 190 41.92 -9.51 24.42
CA ASN A 190 42.45 -10.70 25.09
C ASN A 190 43.38 -10.26 26.24
N LEU A 191 43.02 -10.59 27.47
CA LEU A 191 43.75 -10.17 28.68
C LEU A 191 44.51 -11.32 29.36
N ASN A 192 44.56 -12.50 28.75
CA ASN A 192 45.06 -13.72 29.39
C ASN A 192 46.56 -13.98 29.21
N ASP A 193 47.31 -14.30 30.28
CA ASP A 193 48.75 -14.65 30.30
C ASP A 193 49.10 -16.07 29.81
N TYR A 194 48.17 -16.80 29.18
CA TYR A 194 48.40 -18.18 28.75
C TYR A 194 48.88 -18.30 27.29
N TYR A 195 49.94 -19.07 27.06
CA TYR A 195 50.57 -19.26 25.74
C TYR A 195 49.63 -19.96 24.74
N GLY A 196 49.18 -19.21 23.72
CA GLY A 196 48.54 -19.71 22.51
C GLY A 196 47.83 -18.60 21.72
N ASP A 197 48.05 -18.54 20.41
CA ASP A 197 47.34 -17.62 19.52
C ASP A 197 45.84 -17.94 19.59
N THR A 198 45.00 -16.95 19.90
CA THR A 198 43.55 -17.14 20.01
C THR A 198 42.83 -16.49 18.84
N TYR A 199 42.01 -17.27 18.14
CA TYR A 199 41.19 -16.72 17.05
C TYR A 199 39.94 -16.06 17.62
N ALA A 200 39.72 -14.81 17.21
CA ALA A 200 38.49 -14.08 17.45
C ALA A 200 37.72 -13.94 16.14
N LEU A 201 36.48 -14.40 16.13
CA LEU A 201 35.58 -14.21 15.01
C LEU A 201 34.47 -13.24 15.42
N MET A 202 34.43 -12.08 14.79
CA MET A 202 33.43 -11.05 15.04
C MET A 202 32.51 -10.90 13.84
N ALA A 203 31.20 -10.87 14.06
CA ALA A 203 30.23 -10.47 13.06
C ALA A 203 29.35 -9.35 13.59
N THR A 204 29.00 -8.40 12.72
CA THR A 204 28.06 -7.32 13.07
C THR A 204 26.86 -7.35 12.16
N MET A 205 25.66 -7.17 12.71
CA MET A 205 24.44 -7.28 11.94
C MET A 205 23.47 -6.14 12.24
N ASN A 206 22.98 -5.46 11.19
CA ASN A 206 21.88 -4.52 11.36
C ASN A 206 20.55 -5.28 11.24
N LEU A 207 19.76 -5.24 12.29
CA LEU A 207 18.36 -5.65 12.23
C LEU A 207 17.56 -4.41 11.80
N ASP A 208 17.43 -4.17 10.50
CA ASP A 208 16.59 -3.07 9.98
C ASP A 208 15.18 -3.14 10.62
N ASN A 209 14.52 -1.98 10.77
CA ASN A 209 13.09 -1.94 11.12
C ASN A 209 12.30 -2.67 10.02
N GLU A 210 11.98 -3.94 10.28
CA GLU A 210 11.25 -4.76 9.32
C GLU A 210 9.85 -4.22 9.09
N ASP A 211 9.31 -4.59 7.93
CA ASP A 211 7.92 -4.34 7.62
C ASP A 211 7.05 -5.05 8.67
N THR A 212 6.34 -4.25 9.46
CA THR A 212 5.36 -4.71 10.46
C THR A 212 3.94 -4.44 9.99
N THR A 213 3.77 -3.97 8.76
CA THR A 213 2.48 -3.57 8.21
C THR A 213 1.81 -4.77 7.60
N PRO A 214 0.67 -5.23 8.14
CA PRO A 214 -0.04 -6.33 7.51
C PRO A 214 -0.58 -5.96 6.13
N PRO A 215 -0.65 -6.92 5.20
CA PRO A 215 -1.34 -6.72 3.94
C PRO A 215 -2.82 -6.39 4.17
N ALA A 216 -3.46 -5.78 3.17
CA ALA A 216 -4.91 -5.60 3.20
C ALA A 216 -5.65 -6.95 3.26
N ALA A 217 -6.86 -6.95 3.84
CA ALA A 217 -7.70 -8.14 3.89
C ALA A 217 -8.04 -8.61 2.45
N PRO A 218 -7.91 -9.92 2.12
CA PRO A 218 -8.17 -10.43 0.78
C PRO A 218 -9.58 -10.07 0.30
N GLN A 219 -9.72 -9.66 -0.95
CA GLN A 219 -11.03 -9.53 -1.58
C GLN A 219 -11.36 -10.85 -2.26
N VAL A 220 -12.43 -11.51 -1.82
CA VAL A 220 -12.76 -12.88 -2.22
C VAL A 220 -14.00 -12.86 -3.08
N ASP A 221 -13.94 -13.54 -4.22
CA ASP A 221 -15.09 -13.71 -5.09
C ASP A 221 -16.15 -14.61 -4.43
N ARG A 222 -17.38 -14.51 -4.91
CA ARG A 222 -18.47 -15.32 -4.39
C ARG A 222 -18.21 -16.82 -4.63
N VAL A 223 -18.41 -17.61 -3.58
CA VAL A 223 -18.37 -19.08 -3.61
C VAL A 223 -19.76 -19.65 -3.32
N ASN A 224 -20.14 -20.73 -4.00
CA ASN A 224 -21.40 -21.45 -3.82
C ASN A 224 -21.20 -22.92 -3.41
N ASP A 225 -22.30 -23.59 -3.08
CA ASP A 225 -22.34 -24.97 -2.58
C ASP A 225 -21.95 -26.07 -3.59
N LYS A 226 -21.44 -25.70 -4.76
CA LYS A 226 -20.85 -26.60 -5.76
C LYS A 226 -19.40 -26.23 -6.11
N ASP A 227 -18.90 -25.09 -5.63
CA ASP A 227 -17.56 -24.63 -5.97
C ASP A 227 -16.51 -25.34 -5.11
N ASN A 228 -15.40 -25.74 -5.74
CA ASN A 228 -14.24 -26.36 -5.10
C ASN A 228 -12.96 -25.51 -5.26
N ILE A 229 -13.12 -24.28 -5.73
CA ILE A 229 -12.06 -23.31 -5.94
C ILE A 229 -12.55 -21.98 -5.39
N LEU A 230 -11.70 -21.31 -4.62
CA LEU A 230 -11.88 -19.97 -4.11
C LEU A 230 -10.95 -19.02 -4.85
N THR A 231 -11.50 -18.02 -5.53
CA THR A 231 -10.74 -16.99 -6.25
C THR A 231 -10.88 -15.62 -5.59
N GLY A 232 -9.95 -14.73 -5.90
CA GLY A 232 -10.00 -13.36 -5.42
C GLY A 232 -8.74 -12.57 -5.71
N THR A 233 -8.55 -11.49 -4.97
CA THR A 233 -7.37 -10.63 -5.03
C THR A 233 -6.79 -10.33 -3.65
N ALA A 234 -5.47 -10.17 -3.59
CA ALA A 234 -4.72 -9.82 -2.39
C ALA A 234 -3.37 -9.20 -2.78
N GLU A 235 -2.52 -8.92 -1.81
CA GLU A 235 -1.16 -8.44 -2.06
C GLU A 235 -0.34 -9.47 -2.86
N ALA A 236 0.35 -9.01 -3.90
CA ALA A 236 1.14 -9.88 -4.77
C ALA A 236 2.25 -10.62 -3.99
N GLY A 237 2.35 -11.93 -4.19
CA GLY A 237 3.33 -12.77 -3.50
C GLY A 237 2.94 -13.17 -2.07
N SER A 238 1.80 -12.70 -1.55
CA SER A 238 1.29 -13.14 -0.24
C SER A 238 0.75 -14.57 -0.29
N ILE A 239 0.85 -15.28 0.84
CA ILE A 239 0.27 -16.60 1.06
C ILE A 239 -1.17 -16.44 1.51
N ILE A 240 -2.10 -17.04 0.78
CA ILE A 240 -3.51 -17.12 1.12
C ILE A 240 -3.77 -18.38 1.94
N GLU A 241 -4.44 -18.22 3.08
CA GLU A 241 -4.90 -19.31 3.93
C GLU A 241 -6.43 -19.21 4.09
N VAL A 242 -7.12 -20.31 3.80
CA VAL A 242 -8.57 -20.46 3.96
C VAL A 242 -8.85 -21.41 5.11
N THR A 243 -9.66 -20.97 6.07
CA THR A 243 -10.05 -21.77 7.22
C THR A 243 -11.56 -21.89 7.38
N VAL A 244 -12.01 -23.04 7.88
CA VAL A 244 -13.39 -23.31 8.29
C VAL A 244 -13.34 -23.88 9.71
N ASN A 245 -14.08 -23.28 10.64
CA ASN A 245 -14.07 -23.66 12.07
C ASN A 245 -12.66 -23.74 12.71
N GLY A 246 -11.73 -22.90 12.26
CA GLY A 246 -10.35 -22.84 12.77
C GLY A 246 -9.37 -23.81 12.10
N SER A 247 -9.84 -24.76 11.29
CA SER A 247 -8.99 -25.67 10.52
C SER A 247 -8.65 -25.10 9.16
N VAL A 248 -7.39 -25.23 8.72
CA VAL A 248 -6.96 -24.87 7.36
C VAL A 248 -7.51 -25.87 6.37
N VAL A 249 -8.20 -25.37 5.35
CA VAL A 249 -8.89 -26.18 4.32
C VAL A 249 -8.36 -25.94 2.91
N GLY A 250 -7.51 -24.92 2.75
CA GLY A 250 -6.84 -24.62 1.50
C GLY A 250 -5.78 -23.53 1.69
N THR A 251 -4.73 -23.61 0.88
CA THR A 251 -3.65 -22.61 0.81
C THR A 251 -3.31 -22.30 -0.64
N GLY A 252 -2.86 -21.09 -0.92
CA GLY A 252 -2.34 -20.71 -2.23
C GLY A 252 -1.46 -19.47 -2.17
N ILE A 253 -0.92 -19.07 -3.32
CA ILE A 253 -0.08 -17.88 -3.44
C ILE A 253 -0.77 -16.89 -4.36
N THR A 254 -0.74 -15.61 -3.98
CA THR A 254 -1.23 -14.52 -4.83
C THR A 254 -0.20 -14.24 -5.92
N GLY A 255 -0.64 -14.33 -7.18
CA GLY A 255 0.23 -14.05 -8.33
C GLY A 255 0.66 -12.58 -8.40
N ALA A 256 1.64 -12.29 -9.27
CA ALA A 256 2.15 -10.92 -9.49
C ALA A 256 1.06 -9.93 -9.98
N ASN A 257 -0.02 -10.44 -10.57
CA ASN A 257 -1.18 -9.65 -11.00
C ASN A 257 -2.18 -9.37 -9.86
N GLY A 258 -1.85 -9.74 -8.62
CA GLY A 258 -2.69 -9.57 -7.43
C GLY A 258 -3.87 -10.54 -7.35
N LYS A 259 -3.96 -11.57 -8.22
CA LYS A 259 -5.03 -12.57 -8.20
C LYS A 259 -4.56 -13.87 -7.55
N PHE A 260 -5.44 -14.56 -6.84
CA PHE A 260 -5.20 -15.90 -6.30
C PHE A 260 -6.29 -16.88 -6.73
N SER A 261 -5.96 -18.16 -6.65
CA SER A 261 -6.87 -19.30 -6.80
C SER A 261 -6.45 -20.37 -5.79
N VAL A 262 -7.36 -20.77 -4.91
CA VAL A 262 -7.12 -21.75 -3.84
C VAL A 262 -8.11 -22.90 -3.99
N SER A 263 -7.61 -24.14 -4.09
CA SER A 263 -8.48 -25.31 -4.06
C SER A 263 -9.00 -25.52 -2.63
N ILE A 264 -10.30 -25.76 -2.50
CA ILE A 264 -10.99 -26.02 -1.23
C ILE A 264 -11.98 -27.17 -1.41
N PRO A 265 -12.33 -27.91 -0.34
CA PRO A 265 -13.48 -28.80 -0.36
C PRO A 265 -14.77 -28.07 -0.70
N VAL A 266 -15.75 -28.79 -1.26
CA VAL A 266 -17.10 -28.27 -1.46
C VAL A 266 -17.80 -28.20 -0.11
N TYR A 267 -18.40 -27.06 0.21
CA TYR A 267 -19.10 -26.83 1.47
C TYR A 267 -20.59 -26.55 1.25
N PRO A 268 -21.48 -26.93 2.19
CA PRO A 268 -22.89 -26.59 2.08
C PRO A 268 -23.13 -25.09 2.23
N ALA A 269 -24.21 -24.60 1.61
CA ALA A 269 -24.65 -23.22 1.74
C ALA A 269 -24.83 -22.83 3.22
N GLY A 270 -24.37 -21.64 3.60
CA GLY A 270 -24.36 -21.15 4.98
C GLY A 270 -23.04 -21.38 5.73
N THR A 271 -22.13 -22.21 5.21
CA THR A 271 -20.79 -22.38 5.81
C THR A 271 -20.00 -21.08 5.74
N VAL A 272 -19.28 -20.72 6.82
CA VAL A 272 -18.45 -19.52 6.86
C VAL A 272 -16.97 -19.90 6.65
N LEU A 273 -16.37 -19.32 5.62
CA LEU A 273 -14.95 -19.41 5.32
C LEU A 273 -14.27 -18.13 5.82
N ASN A 274 -13.10 -18.27 6.43
CA ASN A 274 -12.24 -17.14 6.79
C ASN A 274 -10.99 -17.19 5.93
N VAL A 275 -10.71 -16.11 5.20
CA VAL A 275 -9.58 -16.01 4.28
C VAL A 275 -8.63 -14.93 4.77
N THR A 276 -7.34 -15.27 4.89
CA THR A 276 -6.28 -14.34 5.29
C THR A 276 -5.14 -14.36 4.29
N ALA A 277 -4.37 -13.28 4.24
CA ALA A 277 -3.13 -13.16 3.46
C ALA A 277 -1.96 -12.92 4.43
N THR A 278 -0.83 -13.55 4.17
CA THR A 278 0.43 -13.31 4.89
C THR A 278 1.48 -12.84 3.91
N ASP A 279 2.09 -11.68 4.15
CA ASP A 279 3.13 -11.12 3.28
C ASP A 279 4.47 -11.88 3.42
N LYS A 280 5.51 -11.38 2.74
CA LYS A 280 6.85 -11.98 2.80
C LYS A 280 7.56 -11.77 4.16
N ALA A 281 7.20 -10.72 4.89
CA ALA A 281 7.75 -10.41 6.21
C ALA A 281 7.05 -11.24 7.31
N GLY A 282 5.94 -11.91 6.99
CA GLY A 282 5.18 -12.74 7.91
C GLY A 282 3.99 -12.02 8.56
N ASN A 283 3.68 -10.79 8.15
CA ASN A 283 2.53 -10.06 8.70
C ASN A 283 1.23 -10.62 8.12
N LYS A 284 0.27 -10.94 9.00
CA LYS A 284 -1.02 -11.53 8.64
C LYS A 284 -2.13 -10.48 8.59
N SER A 285 -2.88 -10.43 7.50
CA SER A 285 -4.01 -9.51 7.33
C SER A 285 -5.20 -9.86 8.23
N LYS A 286 -6.13 -8.91 8.33
CA LYS A 286 -7.47 -9.20 8.87
C LYS A 286 -8.18 -10.23 8.00
N ALA A 287 -8.98 -11.10 8.63
CA ALA A 287 -9.74 -12.12 7.92
C ALA A 287 -10.92 -11.53 7.14
N THR A 288 -11.07 -11.97 5.89
CA THR A 288 -12.29 -11.79 5.10
C THR A 288 -13.21 -12.97 5.33
N LYS A 289 -14.43 -12.70 5.78
CA LYS A 289 -15.46 -13.71 6.05
C LYS A 289 -16.39 -13.84 4.84
N ILE A 290 -16.49 -15.06 4.31
CA ILE A 290 -17.39 -15.38 3.19
C ILE A 290 -18.33 -16.49 3.62
N THR A 291 -19.63 -16.29 3.40
CA THR A 291 -20.64 -17.33 3.59
C THR A 291 -20.91 -18.00 2.27
N VAL A 292 -20.79 -19.33 2.21
CA VAL A 292 -21.09 -20.13 1.02
C VAL A 292 -22.53 -19.89 0.61
N ALA A 293 -22.74 -19.47 -0.63
CA ALA A 293 -24.06 -19.25 -1.17
C ALA A 293 -24.71 -20.56 -1.64
N SER A 294 -26.04 -20.59 -1.71
CA SER A 294 -26.71 -21.62 -2.49
C SER A 294 -26.44 -21.44 -3.98
N SER A 295 -26.13 -22.52 -4.70
CA SER A 295 -26.02 -22.50 -6.17
C SER A 295 -27.31 -22.10 -6.89
N ASN A 296 -28.46 -22.10 -6.21
CA ASN A 296 -29.74 -21.65 -6.77
C ASN A 296 -30.13 -20.23 -6.30
N PHE A 297 -29.19 -19.47 -5.74
CA PHE A 297 -29.48 -18.14 -5.21
C PHE A 297 -30.02 -17.18 -6.29
N THR A 298 -31.02 -16.39 -5.91
CA THR A 298 -31.56 -15.29 -6.72
C THR A 298 -31.59 -14.01 -5.89
N GLY A 299 -31.00 -12.94 -6.41
CA GLY A 299 -30.97 -11.64 -5.72
C GLY A 299 -29.74 -10.78 -6.02
N TRP A 300 -29.71 -9.62 -5.39
CA TRP A 300 -28.58 -8.69 -5.46
C TRP A 300 -27.45 -9.13 -4.54
N VAL A 301 -26.21 -9.05 -5.03
CA VAL A 301 -24.99 -9.31 -4.25
C VAL A 301 -23.95 -8.22 -4.54
N VAL A 302 -23.16 -7.87 -3.53
CA VAL A 302 -21.99 -7.01 -3.66
C VAL A 302 -20.74 -7.90 -3.62
N GLU A 303 -19.96 -7.90 -4.70
CA GLU A 303 -18.67 -8.58 -4.80
C GLU A 303 -17.62 -7.54 -5.17
N ASN A 304 -16.55 -7.44 -4.39
CA ASN A 304 -15.44 -6.49 -4.63
C ASN A 304 -15.91 -5.05 -4.88
N GLY A 305 -16.91 -4.60 -4.10
CA GLY A 305 -17.51 -3.26 -4.20
C GLY A 305 -18.45 -3.05 -5.40
N LYS A 306 -18.65 -4.06 -6.25
CA LYS A 306 -19.56 -4.00 -7.40
C LYS A 306 -20.84 -4.78 -7.12
N ARG A 307 -21.97 -4.26 -7.60
CA ARG A 307 -23.28 -4.91 -7.44
C ARG A 307 -23.57 -5.80 -8.64
N TYR A 308 -24.05 -7.00 -8.37
CA TYR A 308 -24.46 -8.00 -9.35
C TYR A 308 -25.87 -8.47 -9.02
N TYR A 309 -26.63 -8.88 -10.03
CA TYR A 309 -27.87 -9.60 -9.80
C TYR A 309 -27.73 -11.04 -10.28
N TYR A 310 -28.13 -11.98 -9.45
CA TYR A 310 -28.09 -13.40 -9.75
C TYR A 310 -29.50 -13.95 -9.96
N THR A 311 -29.65 -14.84 -10.93
CA THR A 311 -30.84 -15.66 -11.14
C THR A 311 -30.41 -17.12 -11.17
N ASN A 312 -30.88 -17.92 -10.21
CA ASN A 312 -30.50 -19.33 -10.06
C ASN A 312 -28.98 -19.56 -10.12
N GLY A 313 -28.20 -18.75 -9.40
CA GLY A 313 -26.74 -18.84 -9.35
C GLY A 313 -25.99 -18.24 -10.54
N VAL A 314 -26.68 -17.77 -11.59
CA VAL A 314 -26.05 -17.16 -12.77
C VAL A 314 -26.16 -15.63 -12.72
N LYS A 315 -25.06 -14.92 -13.01
CA LYS A 315 -25.05 -13.45 -13.12
C LYS A 315 -25.91 -13.01 -14.31
N ASN A 316 -26.84 -12.10 -14.08
CA ASN A 316 -27.55 -11.41 -15.15
C ASN A 316 -26.63 -10.41 -15.86
N THR A 317 -26.83 -10.25 -17.16
CA THR A 317 -26.13 -9.25 -18.00
C THR A 317 -27.14 -8.50 -18.87
N GLY A 318 -26.76 -7.31 -19.35
CA GLY A 318 -27.62 -6.45 -20.16
C GLY A 318 -28.78 -5.80 -19.39
N TRP A 319 -29.86 -5.50 -20.10
CA TRP A 319 -31.06 -4.93 -19.50
C TRP A 319 -31.73 -5.94 -18.57
N PHE A 320 -32.02 -5.50 -17.35
CA PHE A 320 -32.67 -6.28 -16.31
C PHE A 320 -33.86 -5.53 -15.75
N TYR A 321 -34.99 -6.20 -15.63
CA TYR A 321 -36.22 -5.62 -15.10
C TYR A 321 -36.61 -6.32 -13.81
N GLN A 322 -36.80 -5.53 -12.75
CA GLN A 322 -37.21 -6.03 -11.45
C GLN A 322 -38.05 -4.98 -10.72
N ASN A 323 -39.17 -5.42 -10.13
CA ASN A 323 -40.03 -4.59 -9.27
C ASN A 323 -40.40 -3.23 -9.92
N GLY A 324 -40.80 -3.25 -11.19
CA GLY A 324 -41.19 -2.02 -11.89
C GLY A 324 -40.04 -1.17 -12.43
N LYS A 325 -38.79 -1.59 -12.21
CA LYS A 325 -37.59 -0.79 -12.48
C LYS A 325 -36.66 -1.50 -13.44
N TYR A 326 -36.02 -0.72 -14.31
CA TYR A 326 -34.98 -1.19 -15.22
C TYR A 326 -33.61 -0.88 -14.64
N TYR A 327 -32.69 -1.81 -14.79
CA TYR A 327 -31.27 -1.70 -14.50
C TYR A 327 -30.50 -2.16 -15.72
N PHE A 328 -29.22 -1.82 -15.78
CA PHE A 328 -28.31 -2.37 -16.77
C PHE A 328 -27.13 -3.02 -16.05
N LEU A 329 -26.91 -4.30 -16.34
CA LEU A 329 -25.76 -5.06 -15.90
C LEU A 329 -24.79 -5.12 -17.07
N ASP A 330 -23.52 -4.83 -16.83
CA ASP A 330 -22.48 -4.85 -17.84
C ASP A 330 -22.48 -6.18 -18.60
N LYS A 331 -22.42 -6.13 -19.94
CA LYS A 331 -22.63 -7.30 -20.79
C LYS A 331 -21.52 -8.34 -20.65
N THR A 332 -20.35 -7.95 -20.17
CA THR A 332 -19.19 -8.84 -20.02
C THR A 332 -19.03 -9.32 -18.59
N SER A 333 -19.08 -8.40 -17.62
CA SER A 333 -18.81 -8.71 -16.21
C SER A 333 -20.06 -9.00 -15.39
N GLY A 334 -21.24 -8.54 -15.82
CA GLY A 334 -22.49 -8.57 -15.05
C GLY A 334 -22.58 -7.50 -13.95
N ALA A 335 -21.58 -6.62 -13.83
CA ALA A 335 -21.59 -5.55 -12.83
C ALA A 335 -22.65 -4.50 -13.17
N MET A 336 -23.43 -4.07 -12.19
CA MET A 336 -24.46 -3.03 -12.35
C MET A 336 -23.83 -1.72 -12.78
N VAL A 337 -24.36 -1.15 -13.86
CA VAL A 337 -23.95 0.14 -14.41
C VAL A 337 -24.75 1.27 -13.78
N THR A 338 -24.06 2.36 -13.46
CA THR A 338 -24.61 3.60 -12.91
C THR A 338 -24.16 4.80 -13.73
N GLY A 339 -24.94 5.88 -13.77
CA GLY A 339 -24.64 7.08 -14.54
C GLY A 339 -24.99 6.93 -16.03
N TRP A 340 -24.26 7.64 -16.89
CA TRP A 340 -24.49 7.61 -18.33
C TRP A 340 -24.11 6.26 -18.94
N LEU A 341 -25.04 5.68 -19.70
CA LEU A 341 -24.85 4.45 -20.46
C LEU A 341 -25.13 4.74 -21.94
N PHE A 342 -24.16 4.40 -22.79
CA PHE A 342 -24.37 4.34 -24.23
C PHE A 342 -24.46 2.88 -24.67
N THR A 343 -25.64 2.46 -25.12
CA THR A 343 -25.86 1.11 -25.66
C THR A 343 -26.89 1.20 -26.78
N GLU A 344 -26.79 0.33 -27.79
CA GLU A 344 -27.74 0.27 -28.91
C GLU A 344 -27.91 1.64 -29.60
N ASN A 345 -26.80 2.37 -29.75
CA ASN A 345 -26.74 3.72 -30.33
C ASN A 345 -27.65 4.76 -29.64
N LYS A 346 -27.91 4.56 -28.34
CA LYS A 346 -28.78 5.41 -27.53
C LYS A 346 -28.11 5.70 -26.19
N TRP A 347 -28.32 6.91 -25.70
CA TRP A 347 -27.90 7.32 -24.36
C TRP A 347 -29.03 7.09 -23.36
N PHE A 348 -28.69 6.52 -22.22
CA PHE A 348 -29.55 6.34 -21.05
C PHE A 348 -28.84 6.90 -19.83
N PHE A 349 -29.59 7.17 -18.77
CA PHE A 349 -29.03 7.51 -17.47
C PHE A 349 -29.56 6.54 -16.43
N LEU A 350 -28.65 5.85 -15.75
CA LEU A 350 -28.91 5.00 -14.61
C LEU A 350 -28.62 5.82 -13.36
N ASP A 351 -29.49 5.77 -12.37
CA ASP A 351 -29.31 6.45 -11.10
C ASP A 351 -27.94 6.11 -10.50
N LYS A 352 -27.21 7.11 -10.04
CA LYS A 352 -25.80 6.94 -9.61
C LYS A 352 -25.68 6.08 -8.35
N GLN A 353 -26.75 5.95 -7.57
CA GLN A 353 -26.79 5.21 -6.31
C GLN A 353 -27.53 3.89 -6.47
N SER A 354 -28.74 3.91 -7.03
CA SER A 354 -29.57 2.71 -7.12
C SER A 354 -29.36 1.91 -8.41
N GLY A 355 -28.81 2.50 -9.46
CA GLY A 355 -28.70 1.89 -10.80
C GLY A 355 -30.01 1.89 -11.61
N GLU A 356 -31.07 2.50 -11.08
CA GLU A 356 -32.37 2.56 -11.74
C GLU A 356 -32.33 3.44 -12.99
N ARG A 357 -32.80 2.93 -14.13
CA ARG A 357 -32.94 3.72 -15.36
C ARG A 357 -33.91 4.87 -15.14
N LYS A 358 -33.44 6.10 -15.32
CA LYS A 358 -34.25 7.31 -15.22
C LYS A 358 -35.06 7.56 -16.49
N ALA A 359 -36.11 8.37 -16.35
CA ALA A 359 -36.94 8.93 -17.40
C ALA A 359 -37.32 10.37 -17.01
N GLY A 360 -37.66 11.21 -17.99
CA GLY A 360 -37.95 12.63 -17.79
C GLY A 360 -36.68 13.47 -17.56
N TRP A 361 -36.83 14.57 -16.83
CA TRP A 361 -35.74 15.51 -16.55
C TRP A 361 -34.75 14.95 -15.53
N ILE A 362 -33.46 15.02 -15.86
CA ILE A 362 -32.36 14.71 -14.95
C ILE A 362 -31.35 15.87 -14.93
N LEU A 363 -30.76 16.12 -13.77
CA LEU A 363 -29.69 17.09 -13.58
C LEU A 363 -28.39 16.32 -13.31
N ASP A 364 -27.40 16.50 -14.18
CA ASP A 364 -26.09 15.88 -14.03
C ASP A 364 -24.99 16.89 -14.40
N GLY A 365 -23.97 17.02 -13.56
CA GLY A 365 -22.87 17.97 -13.78
C GLY A 365 -23.32 19.43 -13.96
N GLY A 366 -24.40 19.84 -13.27
CA GLY A 366 -24.97 21.20 -13.38
C GLY A 366 -25.74 21.47 -14.68
N LYS A 367 -25.98 20.45 -15.51
CA LYS A 367 -26.73 20.56 -16.77
C LYS A 367 -27.97 19.69 -16.72
N TRP A 368 -29.08 20.23 -17.24
CA TRP A 368 -30.32 19.49 -17.39
C TRP A 368 -30.30 18.67 -18.68
N TYR A 369 -30.87 17.48 -18.63
CA TYR A 369 -31.09 16.60 -19.77
C TYR A 369 -32.51 16.05 -19.70
N TYR A 370 -33.05 15.62 -20.85
CA TYR A 370 -34.36 15.00 -20.92
C TYR A 370 -34.27 13.60 -21.50
N LEU A 371 -34.82 12.63 -20.78
CA LEU A 371 -34.95 11.24 -21.19
C LEU A 371 -36.42 10.97 -21.52
N ASP A 372 -36.73 10.26 -22.61
CA ASP A 372 -38.10 9.86 -22.88
C ASP A 372 -38.62 8.79 -21.90
N THR A 373 -39.86 8.33 -22.09
CA THR A 373 -40.48 7.30 -21.24
C THR A 373 -39.70 5.98 -21.24
N ASN A 374 -38.99 5.68 -22.32
CA ASN A 374 -38.12 4.51 -22.45
C ASN A 374 -36.69 4.79 -21.94
N GLY A 375 -36.42 6.01 -21.47
CA GLY A 375 -35.13 6.42 -20.88
C GLY A 375 -34.11 6.88 -21.89
N VAL A 376 -34.50 7.01 -23.16
CA VAL A 376 -33.60 7.44 -24.22
C VAL A 376 -33.43 8.95 -24.13
N MET A 377 -32.18 9.39 -24.01
CA MET A 377 -31.85 10.80 -24.02
C MET A 377 -32.27 11.46 -25.33
N LYS A 378 -32.95 12.59 -25.21
CA LYS A 378 -33.41 13.38 -26.36
C LYS A 378 -32.42 14.50 -26.68
N THR A 379 -32.39 14.85 -27.96
CA THR A 379 -31.70 16.01 -28.51
C THR A 379 -32.70 16.80 -29.36
N GLY A 380 -32.41 18.07 -29.63
CA GLY A 380 -33.30 18.97 -30.36
C GLY A 380 -34.52 19.40 -29.56
N TRP A 381 -35.60 19.72 -30.26
CA TRP A 381 -36.85 20.19 -29.64
C TRP A 381 -37.59 19.06 -28.91
N VAL A 382 -37.97 19.32 -27.66
CA VAL A 382 -38.80 18.42 -26.85
C VAL A 382 -39.97 19.20 -26.27
N LYS A 383 -41.17 18.61 -26.34
CA LYS A 383 -42.36 19.13 -25.68
C LYS A 383 -42.67 18.28 -24.46
N ASP A 384 -42.55 18.87 -23.28
CA ASP A 384 -42.89 18.23 -22.01
C ASP A 384 -44.06 18.98 -21.36
N LYS A 385 -45.14 18.26 -21.05
CA LYS A 385 -46.37 18.78 -20.44
C LYS A 385 -46.86 20.11 -21.04
N GLY A 386 -46.85 20.22 -22.37
CA GLY A 386 -47.32 21.40 -23.10
C GLY A 386 -46.26 22.48 -23.35
N THR A 387 -45.10 22.42 -22.68
CA THR A 387 -44.02 23.42 -22.79
C THR A 387 -42.90 22.91 -23.68
N TRP A 388 -42.39 23.77 -24.57
CA TRP A 388 -41.25 23.44 -25.44
C TRP A 388 -39.92 23.77 -24.78
N TYR A 389 -38.96 22.89 -24.98
CA TYR A 389 -37.56 23.00 -24.57
C TYR A 389 -36.67 22.60 -25.74
N TYR A 390 -35.39 22.97 -25.67
CA TYR A 390 -34.40 22.53 -26.63
C TYR A 390 -33.20 21.90 -25.93
N LEU A 391 -32.80 20.74 -26.40
CA LEU A 391 -31.64 19.99 -25.94
C LEU A 391 -30.57 20.09 -27.03
N ASN A 392 -29.35 20.45 -26.66
CA ASN A 392 -28.21 20.52 -27.57
C ASN A 392 -27.88 19.12 -28.12
N SER A 393 -26.96 19.02 -29.09
CA SER A 393 -26.51 17.74 -29.67
C SER A 393 -25.94 16.78 -28.62
N ASN A 394 -25.35 17.30 -27.55
CA ASN A 394 -24.88 16.52 -26.40
C ASN A 394 -25.97 16.24 -25.34
N GLY A 395 -27.23 16.56 -25.63
CA GLY A 395 -28.38 16.36 -24.74
C GLY A 395 -28.61 17.44 -23.68
N SER A 396 -27.65 18.33 -23.44
CA SER A 396 -27.81 19.38 -22.42
C SER A 396 -28.87 20.41 -22.81
N MET A 397 -29.70 20.82 -21.87
CA MET A 397 -30.76 21.79 -22.08
C MET A 397 -30.19 23.18 -22.39
N LYS A 398 -30.71 23.81 -23.44
CA LYS A 398 -30.35 25.16 -23.86
C LYS A 398 -31.20 26.21 -23.14
N THR A 399 -30.57 27.32 -22.77
CA THR A 399 -31.23 28.55 -22.30
C THR A 399 -30.79 29.75 -23.15
N GLY A 400 -31.52 30.85 -23.05
CA GLY A 400 -31.29 32.08 -23.81
C GLY A 400 -31.68 31.98 -25.28
N TRP A 401 -31.08 32.83 -26.11
CA TRP A 401 -31.32 32.84 -27.56
C TRP A 401 -30.83 31.54 -28.22
N LEU A 402 -31.66 31.04 -29.13
CA LEU A 402 -31.42 29.85 -29.95
C LEU A 402 -31.79 30.16 -31.40
N LYS A 403 -30.86 29.96 -32.33
CA LYS A 403 -31.17 29.94 -33.76
C LYS A 403 -31.44 28.50 -34.17
N SER A 404 -32.64 28.22 -34.68
CA SER A 404 -33.04 26.88 -35.14
C SER A 404 -33.63 27.01 -36.54
N GLY A 405 -32.92 26.46 -37.53
CA GLY A 405 -33.21 26.75 -38.94
C GLY A 405 -33.01 28.23 -39.27
N LYS A 406 -34.01 28.85 -39.89
CA LYS A 406 -34.00 30.29 -40.24
C LYS A 406 -34.45 31.21 -39.11
N ASP A 407 -35.10 30.66 -38.08
CA ASP A 407 -35.79 31.43 -37.05
C ASP A 407 -34.99 31.50 -35.75
N TRP A 408 -35.18 32.59 -35.01
CA TRP A 408 -34.67 32.77 -33.65
C TRP A 408 -35.76 32.46 -32.64
N TYR A 409 -35.37 31.84 -31.53
CA TYR A 409 -36.22 31.48 -30.40
C TYR A 409 -35.54 31.96 -29.12
N TYR A 410 -36.33 32.15 -28.07
CA TYR A 410 -35.79 32.44 -26.74
C TYR A 410 -36.28 31.40 -25.74
N LEU A 411 -35.32 30.76 -25.08
CA LEU A 411 -35.54 29.82 -23.99
C LEU A 411 -35.23 30.54 -22.68
N SER A 412 -36.14 30.51 -21.72
CA SER A 412 -35.93 31.13 -20.42
C SER A 412 -34.84 30.42 -19.60
N SER A 413 -34.53 30.92 -18.41
CA SER A 413 -33.58 30.28 -17.49
C SER A 413 -33.99 28.85 -17.07
N SER A 414 -35.30 28.54 -17.07
CA SER A 414 -35.80 27.17 -16.88
C SER A 414 -35.76 26.31 -18.15
N GLY A 415 -35.29 26.85 -19.26
CA GLY A 415 -35.29 26.21 -20.58
C GLY A 415 -36.62 26.31 -21.33
N ALA A 416 -37.70 26.76 -20.67
CA ALA A 416 -39.01 26.88 -21.31
C ALA A 416 -38.98 27.94 -22.42
N MET A 417 -39.45 27.57 -23.61
CA MET A 417 -39.57 28.44 -24.77
C MET A 417 -40.61 29.53 -24.52
N LYS A 418 -40.25 30.78 -24.83
CA LYS A 418 -41.16 31.93 -24.74
C LYS A 418 -41.95 32.12 -26.03
N THR A 419 -43.15 32.66 -25.87
CA THR A 419 -44.04 33.17 -26.93
C THR A 419 -44.56 34.54 -26.51
N GLY A 420 -45.05 35.33 -27.47
CA GLY A 420 -45.54 36.69 -27.24
C GLY A 420 -44.43 37.69 -26.97
N TRP A 421 -44.77 38.78 -26.27
CA TRP A 421 -43.83 39.83 -25.90
C TRP A 421 -42.79 39.36 -24.88
N LEU A 422 -41.52 39.58 -25.20
CA LEU A 422 -40.38 39.27 -24.36
C LEU A 422 -39.58 40.55 -24.09
N ARG A 423 -39.37 40.86 -22.81
CA ARG A 423 -38.50 41.97 -22.40
C ARG A 423 -37.17 41.44 -21.87
N LEU A 424 -36.06 41.90 -22.43
CA LEU A 424 -34.70 41.61 -21.96
C LEU A 424 -33.99 42.94 -21.68
N GLY A 425 -33.82 43.27 -20.39
CA GLY A 425 -33.33 44.59 -19.98
C GLY A 425 -34.27 45.71 -20.45
N LYS A 426 -33.75 46.63 -21.25
CA LYS A 426 -34.52 47.74 -21.85
C LYS A 426 -35.16 47.41 -23.20
N ASP A 427 -34.79 46.27 -23.79
CA ASP A 427 -35.21 45.91 -25.14
C ASP A 427 -36.43 44.98 -25.10
N TRP A 428 -37.36 45.20 -26.03
CA TRP A 428 -38.53 44.35 -26.25
C TRP A 428 -38.39 43.57 -27.54
N TYR A 429 -38.90 42.34 -27.55
CA TYR A 429 -38.92 41.42 -28.67
C TYR A 429 -40.32 40.81 -28.77
N PHE A 430 -40.69 40.35 -29.96
CA PHE A 430 -41.95 39.63 -30.16
C PHE A 430 -41.69 38.24 -30.72
N LEU A 431 -42.11 37.21 -30.00
CA LEU A 431 -42.07 35.81 -30.42
C LEU A 431 -43.47 35.37 -30.84
N SER A 432 -43.61 34.72 -31.98
CA SER A 432 -44.91 34.24 -32.48
C SER A 432 -45.50 33.17 -31.55
N SER A 433 -46.71 32.70 -31.87
CA SER A 433 -47.31 31.52 -31.22
C SER A 433 -46.48 30.24 -31.39
N THR A 434 -45.63 30.17 -32.42
CA THR A 434 -44.66 29.07 -32.63
C THR A 434 -43.33 29.30 -31.91
N GLY A 435 -43.15 30.46 -31.25
CA GLY A 435 -41.91 30.86 -30.58
C GLY A 435 -40.89 31.56 -31.47
N ALA A 436 -41.14 31.64 -32.78
CA ALA A 436 -40.24 32.29 -33.74
C ALA A 436 -40.25 33.81 -33.56
N MET A 437 -39.07 34.40 -33.39
CA MET A 437 -38.86 35.83 -33.26
C MET A 437 -39.24 36.55 -34.54
N LYS A 438 -40.10 37.57 -34.41
CA LYS A 438 -40.50 38.41 -35.52
C LYS A 438 -39.55 39.57 -35.76
N THR A 439 -39.45 39.95 -37.02
CA THR A 439 -38.83 41.19 -37.50
C THR A 439 -39.81 41.89 -38.44
N GLY A 440 -39.62 43.19 -38.68
CA GLY A 440 -40.54 44.02 -39.45
C GLY A 440 -41.80 44.40 -38.68
N TRP A 441 -42.86 44.72 -39.41
CA TRP A 441 -44.14 45.11 -38.83
C TRP A 441 -44.90 43.91 -38.26
N VAL A 442 -45.35 44.04 -37.01
CA VAL A 442 -46.17 43.06 -36.29
C VAL A 442 -47.44 43.72 -35.78
N LYS A 443 -48.58 43.06 -36.00
CA LYS A 443 -49.87 43.45 -35.43
C LYS A 443 -50.17 42.60 -34.21
N ASP A 444 -50.43 43.26 -33.08
CA ASP A 444 -50.86 42.61 -31.84
C ASP A 444 -52.11 43.32 -31.32
N GLY A 445 -53.24 42.61 -31.34
CA GLY A 445 -54.57 43.19 -31.19
C GLY A 445 -54.86 44.28 -32.23
N ALA A 446 -55.25 45.47 -31.77
CA ALA A 446 -55.53 46.62 -32.62
C ALA A 446 -54.29 47.47 -32.97
N LYS A 447 -53.12 47.15 -32.40
CA LYS A 447 -51.91 47.98 -32.47
C LYS A 447 -50.88 47.36 -33.42
N TRP A 448 -50.11 48.23 -34.08
CA TRP A 448 -48.96 47.85 -34.90
C TRP A 448 -47.65 48.26 -34.22
N TYR A 449 -46.65 47.40 -34.33
CA TYR A 449 -45.31 47.59 -33.79
C TYR A 449 -44.29 47.26 -34.87
N TYR A 450 -43.09 47.82 -34.78
CA TYR A 450 -41.99 47.48 -35.68
C TYR A 450 -40.83 46.88 -34.89
N LEU A 451 -40.34 45.74 -35.35
CA LEU A 451 -39.18 45.04 -34.81
C LEU A 451 -38.03 45.18 -35.83
N TYR A 452 -36.89 45.70 -35.41
CA TYR A 452 -35.70 45.80 -36.28
C TYR A 452 -35.20 44.41 -36.72
N GLY A 453 -34.24 44.37 -37.65
CA GLY A 453 -33.67 43.09 -38.14
C GLY A 453 -33.03 42.23 -37.05
N ASN A 454 -32.62 42.84 -35.92
CA ASN A 454 -32.13 42.14 -34.73
C ASN A 454 -33.24 41.76 -33.72
N GLY A 455 -34.51 41.97 -34.09
CA GLY A 455 -35.69 41.65 -33.30
C GLY A 455 -36.09 42.69 -32.25
N LYS A 456 -35.29 43.73 -32.01
CA LYS A 456 -35.61 44.76 -31.01
C LYS A 456 -36.77 45.63 -31.48
N MET A 457 -37.71 45.89 -30.59
CA MET A 457 -38.84 46.78 -30.85
C MET A 457 -38.40 48.23 -30.92
N ALA A 458 -38.83 48.91 -31.97
CA ALA A 458 -38.70 50.36 -32.10
C ALA A 458 -39.71 51.08 -31.20
N TYR A 459 -39.28 52.13 -30.49
CA TYR A 459 -40.14 52.99 -29.68
C TYR A 459 -39.62 54.42 -29.66
N SER A 460 -40.50 55.39 -29.43
CA SER A 460 -40.18 56.83 -29.44
C SER A 460 -39.41 57.28 -30.69
N THR A 461 -39.77 56.74 -31.86
CA THR A 461 -39.00 56.91 -33.10
C THR A 461 -39.90 56.86 -34.35
N LYS A 462 -39.30 56.98 -35.54
CA LYS A 462 -39.99 56.84 -36.83
C LYS A 462 -39.40 55.69 -37.64
N ILE A 463 -40.26 54.97 -38.36
CA ILE A 463 -39.89 53.94 -39.35
C ILE A 463 -40.49 54.36 -40.68
N GLY A 464 -39.68 54.93 -41.58
CA GLY A 464 -40.19 55.61 -42.77
C GLY A 464 -41.11 56.79 -42.36
N THR A 465 -42.34 56.81 -42.88
CA THR A 465 -43.35 57.83 -42.55
C THR A 465 -44.14 57.53 -41.28
N TYR A 466 -43.98 56.35 -40.68
CA TYR A 466 -44.77 55.89 -39.53
C TYR A 466 -44.12 56.28 -38.19
N ARG A 467 -44.87 56.95 -37.30
CA ARG A 467 -44.40 57.37 -35.97
C ARG A 467 -44.78 56.36 -34.89
N LEU A 468 -43.82 55.89 -34.11
CA LEU A 468 -44.04 54.98 -32.98
C LEU A 468 -43.93 55.71 -31.65
N GLY A 469 -44.90 55.49 -30.76
CA GLY A 469 -44.95 56.08 -29.42
C GLY A 469 -43.94 55.47 -28.44
N ALA A 470 -43.95 55.96 -27.19
CA ALA A 470 -43.06 55.47 -26.13
C ALA A 470 -43.25 53.99 -25.77
N ASN A 471 -44.43 53.44 -26.04
CA ASN A 471 -44.74 52.01 -25.90
C ASN A 471 -44.49 51.20 -27.19
N GLY A 472 -43.91 51.82 -28.22
CA GLY A 472 -43.63 51.20 -29.52
C GLY A 472 -44.83 51.05 -30.47
N ALA A 473 -46.04 51.40 -30.03
CA ALA A 473 -47.22 51.32 -30.89
C ALA A 473 -47.23 52.43 -31.94
N TRP A 474 -47.65 52.10 -33.17
CA TRP A 474 -47.85 53.06 -34.24
C TRP A 474 -48.97 54.03 -33.89
N ILE A 475 -48.65 55.33 -33.97
CA ILE A 475 -49.57 56.44 -33.82
C ILE A 475 -50.08 56.78 -35.21
N LYS A 476 -51.38 56.54 -35.43
CA LYS A 476 -52.06 56.83 -36.69
C LYS A 476 -52.11 58.33 -36.97
#